data_AF-A0A484K6X7-F1
#
_entry.id   AF-A0A484K6X7-F1
#
_cell.length_a   1.000
_cell.length_b   1.000
_cell.length_c   1.000
_cell.angle_alpha   90.00
_cell.angle_beta   90.00
_cell.angle_gamma   90.00
#
_symmetry.space_group_name_H-M   'P 1'
#
loop_
_entity.id
_entity.type
_entity.pdbx_description
1 polymer ?
#
loop_
_entity_poly.entity_id
_entity_poly.type
_entity_poly.pdbx_seq_one_letter_code
_entity_poly.pdbx_strand_id
1 'polypeptide(L)'
;MRILEKESGNRRGEVTEFGETMCVILEGEEDKKQVGLVGGGGPVLPPPNFSAVEDLCIYRSGFPQPPHFPFVQTLNLRSIIYLCPEPYPEENKEFLRLNKIKLFQFGIEGTKEPSAIPRSAITEALRVLIDVRNHPVLIHCKRGKHRTGCLVGCLRKLQNWCLSSVLEEYRHFAGTKWRESDLGFLEEYDASSIRHSLQSIIYRYNASRKMRLLNREEECVHKPGIARV
;
A
#
# COMPACT_ATOMS: atom_id res chain seq x y z
N MET A 1 -24.62 -20.56 -7.44
CA MET A 1 -23.71 -21.64 -7.86
C MET A 1 -24.15 -22.16 -9.20
N ARG A 2 -23.39 -21.89 -10.26
CA ARG A 2 -23.43 -22.66 -11.51
C ARG A 2 -21.99 -22.83 -11.95
N ILE A 3 -21.54 -24.07 -11.97
CA ILE A 3 -20.23 -24.47 -12.47
C ILE A 3 -20.43 -24.70 -13.97
N LEU A 4 -19.72 -23.95 -14.81
CA LEU A 4 -19.53 -24.28 -16.22
C LEU A 4 -18.04 -24.52 -16.40
N GLU A 5 -17.68 -25.79 -16.58
CA GLU A 5 -16.34 -26.21 -16.93
C GLU A 5 -16.08 -25.86 -18.40
N LYS A 6 -15.01 -25.10 -18.64
CA LYS A 6 -14.28 -25.15 -19.91
C LYS A 6 -12.83 -25.47 -19.58
N GLU A 7 -12.43 -26.67 -19.93
CA GLU A 7 -11.04 -27.08 -19.99
C GLU A 7 -10.33 -26.39 -21.16
N SER A 8 -9.24 -25.69 -20.87
CA SER A 8 -8.00 -25.67 -21.67
C SER A 8 -6.95 -24.89 -20.88
N GLY A 9 -5.80 -25.52 -20.69
CA GLY A 9 -4.85 -25.19 -19.64
C GLY A 9 -4.17 -23.83 -19.77
N ASN A 10 -4.14 -23.11 -18.65
CA ASN A 10 -2.96 -22.39 -18.16
C ASN A 10 -3.09 -22.20 -16.63
N ARG A 11 -1.99 -22.34 -15.90
CA ARG A 11 -1.94 -22.48 -14.43
C ARG A 11 -2.40 -21.20 -13.73
N ARG A 12 -3.16 -21.39 -12.64
CA ARG A 12 -3.95 -20.38 -11.91
C ARG A 12 -3.05 -19.49 -11.05
N GLY A 13 -3.04 -18.18 -11.32
CA GLY A 13 -2.87 -17.20 -10.25
C GLY A 13 -4.18 -17.10 -9.48
N GLU A 14 -4.14 -17.10 -8.15
CA GLU A 14 -5.35 -16.98 -7.34
C GLU A 14 -5.81 -15.51 -7.35
N VAL A 15 -6.83 -15.23 -8.14
CA VAL A 15 -7.50 -13.93 -8.16
C VAL A 15 -8.47 -13.92 -6.98
N THR A 16 -8.18 -13.11 -5.96
CA THR A 16 -9.13 -12.85 -4.88
C THR A 16 -9.91 -11.59 -5.23
N GLU A 17 -11.18 -11.76 -5.60
CA GLU A 17 -12.09 -10.64 -5.86
C GLU A 17 -12.56 -10.03 -4.52
N PHE A 18 -12.15 -8.79 -4.26
CA PHE A 18 -12.76 -7.92 -3.26
C PHE A 18 -13.52 -6.80 -4.02
N GLY A 19 -14.72 -7.11 -4.52
CA GLY A 19 -15.49 -6.21 -5.40
C GLY A 19 -14.87 -6.05 -6.81
N GLU A 20 -15.13 -4.93 -7.50
CA GLU A 20 -14.56 -4.60 -8.84
C GLU A 20 -13.03 -4.43 -8.87
N THR A 21 -12.32 -4.80 -7.80
CA THR A 21 -10.88 -4.59 -7.63
C THR A 21 -10.10 -5.87 -7.91
N MET A 22 -9.19 -5.83 -8.89
CA MET A 22 -8.32 -6.96 -9.23
C MET A 22 -7.07 -6.95 -8.33
N CYS A 23 -7.09 -7.76 -7.27
CA CYS A 23 -5.90 -8.06 -6.48
C CYS A 23 -5.15 -9.24 -7.12
N VAL A 24 -3.90 -9.03 -7.54
CA VAL A 24 -3.05 -10.11 -8.08
C VAL A 24 -2.04 -10.51 -7.02
N ILE A 25 -2.33 -11.59 -6.30
CA ILE A 25 -1.37 -12.21 -5.40
C ILE A 25 -0.51 -13.16 -6.23
N LEU A 26 0.73 -12.75 -6.53
CA LEU A 26 1.73 -13.64 -7.11
C LEU A 26 2.39 -14.43 -5.98
N GLU A 27 1.90 -15.63 -5.70
CA GLU A 27 2.58 -16.56 -4.80
C GLU A 27 3.73 -17.25 -5.54
N GLY A 28 4.95 -17.10 -5.04
CA GLY A 28 6.16 -17.68 -5.62
C GLY A 28 6.47 -19.06 -5.03
N GLU A 29 6.60 -20.06 -5.88
CA GLU A 29 7.14 -21.38 -5.56
C GLU A 29 8.67 -21.29 -5.31
N GLU A 30 9.17 -22.09 -4.36
CA GLU A 30 10.59 -22.09 -3.94
C GLU A 30 11.52 -22.73 -4.97
N ASP A 31 11.85 -22.01 -6.03
CA ASP A 31 13.01 -22.37 -6.86
C ASP A 31 14.25 -21.59 -6.39
N LYS A 32 15.19 -22.33 -5.78
CA LYS A 32 16.53 -21.85 -5.41
C LYS A 32 17.33 -21.55 -6.68
N LYS A 33 17.09 -20.39 -7.30
CA LYS A 33 18.05 -19.75 -8.20
C LYS A 33 18.68 -18.56 -7.48
N GLN A 34 19.91 -18.77 -7.08
CA GLN A 34 20.80 -17.77 -6.52
C GLN A 34 21.10 -16.74 -7.62
N VAL A 35 20.31 -15.68 -7.69
CA VAL A 35 20.59 -14.55 -8.58
C VAL A 35 21.77 -13.81 -7.98
N GLY A 36 22.93 -13.98 -8.60
CA GLY A 36 24.19 -13.38 -8.17
C GLY A 36 24.06 -11.87 -8.04
N LEU A 37 24.52 -11.36 -6.89
CA LEU A 37 24.81 -9.96 -6.67
C LEU A 37 25.79 -9.49 -7.76
N VAL A 38 25.33 -8.71 -8.73
CA VAL A 38 26.24 -7.92 -9.55
C VAL A 38 26.71 -6.76 -8.67
N GLY A 39 27.78 -7.03 -7.92
CA GLY A 39 28.52 -6.06 -7.13
C GLY A 39 29.25 -5.08 -8.05
N GLY A 40 28.54 -4.05 -8.50
CA GLY A 40 29.12 -2.82 -9.02
C GLY A 40 28.87 -1.72 -8.00
N GLY A 41 29.91 -1.27 -7.28
CA GLY A 41 29.84 -0.20 -6.28
C GLY A 41 29.58 1.21 -6.85
N GLY A 42 28.72 1.32 -7.87
CA GLY A 42 28.26 2.57 -8.44
C GLY A 42 26.98 3.07 -7.76
N PRO A 43 26.67 4.37 -7.85
CA PRO A 43 25.43 4.93 -7.33
C PRO A 43 24.22 4.27 -8.01
N VAL A 44 23.38 3.62 -7.22
CA VAL A 44 22.12 3.04 -7.70
C VAL A 44 21.12 4.15 -8.03
N LEU A 45 20.52 4.08 -9.23
CA LEU A 45 19.64 5.13 -9.75
C LEU A 45 18.22 4.98 -9.19
N PRO A 46 17.68 5.96 -8.45
CA PRO A 46 16.30 5.90 -8.00
C PRO A 46 15.31 6.05 -9.17
N PRO A 47 14.09 5.48 -9.07
CA PRO A 47 13.02 5.77 -10.00
C PRO A 47 12.72 7.28 -10.09
N PRO A 48 12.16 7.76 -11.21
CA PRO A 48 11.83 9.18 -11.36
C PRO A 48 10.84 9.63 -10.28
N ASN A 49 11.02 10.86 -9.76
CA ASN A 49 10.16 11.43 -8.72
C ASN A 49 10.09 10.58 -7.43
N PHE A 50 11.16 9.83 -7.12
CA PHE A 50 11.26 9.06 -5.89
C PHE A 50 11.41 9.97 -4.67
N SER A 51 10.71 9.63 -3.58
CA SER A 51 10.87 10.25 -2.26
C SER A 51 10.36 9.31 -1.16
N ALA A 52 10.88 9.44 0.05
CA ALA A 52 10.19 8.95 1.24
C ALA A 52 8.95 9.83 1.50
N VAL A 53 7.83 9.20 1.87
CA VAL A 53 6.63 9.85 2.40
C VAL A 53 6.64 9.74 3.92
N GLU A 54 6.93 8.54 4.41
CA GLU A 54 7.24 8.24 5.81
C GLU A 54 8.56 7.49 5.83
N ASP A 55 9.50 7.98 6.63
CA ASP A 55 10.85 7.44 6.68
C ASP A 55 10.85 5.94 6.98
N LEU A 56 11.63 5.20 6.19
CA LEU A 56 11.81 3.75 6.29
C LEU A 56 10.54 2.89 6.09
N CYS A 57 9.39 3.49 5.74
CA CYS A 57 8.10 2.79 5.80
C CYS A 57 7.24 2.97 4.54
N ILE A 58 7.12 4.20 4.03
CA ILE A 58 6.28 4.52 2.87
C ILE A 58 7.09 5.34 1.88
N TYR A 59 7.19 4.84 0.66
CA TYR A 59 7.88 5.49 -0.44
C TYR A 59 6.91 5.85 -1.55
N ARG A 60 7.25 6.89 -2.32
CA ARG A 60 6.53 7.27 -3.54
C ARG A 60 7.50 7.33 -4.71
N SER A 61 7.03 7.04 -5.92
CA SER A 61 7.77 7.30 -7.14
C SER A 61 6.89 7.38 -8.39
N GLY A 62 7.50 7.74 -9.51
CA GLY A 62 7.05 7.36 -10.84
C GLY A 62 7.34 5.89 -11.16
N PHE A 63 7.06 5.48 -12.39
CA PHE A 63 7.13 4.07 -12.76
C PHE A 63 8.58 3.54 -12.70
N PRO A 64 8.87 2.49 -11.91
CA PRO A 64 10.19 1.87 -11.86
C PRO A 64 10.48 1.10 -13.16
N GLN A 65 11.66 1.31 -13.72
CA GLN A 65 12.15 0.68 -14.94
C GLN A 65 13.31 -0.25 -14.54
N PRO A 66 13.72 -1.20 -15.38
CA PRO A 66 14.77 -2.16 -15.05
C PRO A 66 16.07 -1.55 -14.51
N PRO A 67 16.56 -0.40 -15.03
CA PRO A 67 17.75 0.27 -14.46
C PRO A 67 17.59 0.71 -13.01
N HIS A 68 16.36 0.87 -12.53
CA HIS A 68 16.05 1.27 -11.15
C HIS A 68 15.91 0.08 -10.21
N PHE A 69 15.83 -1.16 -10.70
CA PHE A 69 15.61 -2.35 -9.87
C PHE A 69 16.68 -2.54 -8.78
N PRO A 70 17.98 -2.30 -9.05
CA PRO A 70 19.00 -2.34 -7.99
C PRO A 70 18.69 -1.37 -6.84
N PHE A 71 18.23 -0.15 -7.15
CA PHE A 71 17.81 0.81 -6.13
C PHE A 71 16.58 0.33 -5.37
N VAL A 72 15.53 -0.12 -6.08
CA VAL A 72 14.28 -0.59 -5.47
C VAL A 72 14.55 -1.79 -4.53
N GLN A 73 15.51 -2.63 -4.87
CA GLN A 73 15.93 -3.76 -4.04
C GLN A 73 16.51 -3.30 -2.70
N THR A 74 17.24 -2.17 -2.65
CA THR A 74 17.78 -1.63 -1.39
C THR A 74 16.70 -1.17 -0.39
N LEU A 75 15.49 -0.89 -0.88
CA LEU A 75 14.37 -0.47 -0.03
C LEU A 75 13.73 -1.62 0.75
N ASN A 76 14.09 -2.88 0.42
CA ASN A 76 13.54 -4.09 1.03
C ASN A 76 12.00 -4.08 1.10
N LEU A 77 11.37 -3.71 -0.01
CA LEU A 77 9.91 -3.58 -0.09
C LEU A 77 9.23 -4.92 0.17
N ARG A 78 8.10 -4.86 0.87
CA ARG A 78 7.18 -5.99 1.02
C ARG A 78 6.03 -5.91 0.04
N SER A 79 5.64 -4.70 -0.34
CA SER A 79 4.57 -4.49 -1.30
C SER A 79 4.74 -3.25 -2.16
N ILE A 80 4.02 -3.24 -3.28
CA ILE A 80 3.89 -2.11 -4.19
C ILE A 80 2.41 -1.83 -4.43
N ILE A 81 2.05 -0.55 -4.37
CA ILE A 81 0.75 -0.04 -4.79
C ILE A 81 0.89 0.61 -6.16
N TYR A 82 0.27 0.01 -7.16
CA TYR A 82 0.28 0.46 -8.54
C TYR A 82 -1.07 1.05 -8.94
N LEU A 83 -1.08 2.34 -9.27
CA LEU A 83 -2.32 3.11 -9.45
C LEU A 83 -2.78 3.25 -10.90
N CYS A 84 -2.27 2.45 -11.85
CA CYS A 84 -2.68 2.57 -13.24
C CYS A 84 -3.48 1.35 -13.72
N PRO A 85 -4.42 1.53 -14.68
CA PRO A 85 -5.25 0.45 -15.21
C PRO A 85 -4.48 -0.48 -16.15
N GLU A 86 -3.39 -0.01 -16.75
CA GLU A 86 -2.60 -0.81 -17.69
C GLU A 86 -1.98 -2.03 -16.99
N PRO A 87 -1.91 -3.21 -17.64
CA PRO A 87 -1.31 -4.38 -17.03
C PRO A 87 0.16 -4.12 -16.64
N TYR A 88 0.59 -4.68 -15.50
CA TYR A 88 1.97 -4.54 -15.06
C TYR A 88 2.91 -5.25 -16.06
N PRO A 89 4.01 -4.61 -16.52
CA PRO A 89 4.95 -5.22 -17.45
C PRO A 89 5.57 -6.51 -16.90
N GLU A 90 5.82 -7.47 -17.78
CA GLU A 90 6.24 -8.82 -17.38
C GLU A 90 7.61 -8.83 -16.69
N GLU A 91 8.56 -8.03 -17.17
CA GLU A 91 9.88 -7.89 -16.55
C GLU A 91 9.78 -7.34 -15.12
N ASN A 92 8.89 -6.36 -14.89
CA ASN A 92 8.64 -5.86 -13.54
C ASN A 92 7.96 -6.92 -12.67
N LYS A 93 6.98 -7.68 -13.19
CA LYS A 93 6.34 -8.77 -12.43
C LYS A 93 7.36 -9.83 -12.01
N GLU A 94 8.27 -10.20 -12.90
CA GLU A 94 9.32 -11.16 -12.59
C GLU A 94 10.25 -10.63 -11.49
N PHE A 95 10.62 -9.34 -11.54
CA PHE A 95 11.34 -8.71 -10.43
C PHE A 95 10.58 -8.78 -9.10
N LEU A 96 9.25 -8.52 -9.10
CA LEU A 96 8.44 -8.64 -7.88
C LEU A 96 8.40 -10.08 -7.36
N ARG A 97 8.25 -11.06 -8.26
CA ARG A 97 8.24 -12.49 -7.93
C ARG A 97 9.55 -12.93 -7.28
N LEU A 98 10.69 -12.58 -7.88
CA LEU A 98 12.02 -12.93 -7.36
C LEU A 98 12.31 -12.31 -5.99
N ASN A 99 11.79 -11.10 -5.74
CA ASN A 99 11.97 -10.38 -4.47
C ASN A 99 10.83 -10.60 -3.47
N LYS A 100 9.85 -11.46 -3.77
CA LYS A 100 8.67 -11.75 -2.93
C LYS A 100 7.86 -10.50 -2.56
N ILE A 101 7.74 -9.57 -3.51
CA ILE A 101 7.02 -8.30 -3.34
C ILE A 101 5.57 -8.48 -3.80
N LYS A 102 4.61 -8.13 -2.94
CA LYS A 102 3.17 -8.17 -3.27
C LYS A 102 2.77 -6.96 -4.12
N LEU A 103 1.99 -7.17 -5.18
CA LEU A 103 1.46 -6.09 -6.02
C LEU A 103 -0.03 -5.85 -5.73
N PHE A 104 -0.37 -4.62 -5.35
CA PHE A 104 -1.75 -4.16 -5.23
C PHE A 104 -2.04 -3.19 -6.36
N GLN A 105 -2.92 -3.57 -7.30
CA GLN A 105 -3.27 -2.75 -8.45
C GLN A 105 -4.63 -2.09 -8.26
N PHE A 106 -4.66 -0.77 -8.39
CA PHE A 106 -5.88 0.04 -8.39
C PHE A 106 -5.94 0.84 -9.69
N GLY A 107 -6.74 0.39 -10.64
CA GLY A 107 -6.82 0.99 -11.97
C GLY A 107 -7.51 2.36 -11.93
N ILE A 108 -6.72 3.44 -11.93
CA ILE A 108 -7.25 4.81 -12.02
C ILE A 108 -6.93 5.39 -13.40
N GLU A 109 -7.99 5.72 -14.15
CA GLU A 109 -7.94 6.34 -15.47
C GLU A 109 -7.02 7.57 -15.50
N GLY A 110 -6.20 7.67 -16.55
CA GLY A 110 -5.17 8.70 -16.69
C GLY A 110 -5.66 9.99 -17.34
N THR A 111 -6.96 10.26 -17.36
CA THR A 111 -7.54 11.39 -18.10
C THR A 111 -7.33 12.72 -17.36
N LYS A 112 -7.55 13.84 -18.06
CA LYS A 112 -7.54 15.19 -17.47
C LYS A 112 -8.91 15.59 -16.91
N GLU A 113 -9.90 14.71 -17.03
CA GLU A 113 -11.27 15.01 -16.65
C GLU A 113 -11.43 15.06 -15.11
N PRO A 114 -12.28 15.96 -14.57
CA PRO A 114 -12.46 16.13 -13.12
C PRO A 114 -12.89 14.86 -12.36
N SER A 115 -13.53 13.91 -13.06
CA SER A 115 -14.01 12.63 -12.52
C SER A 115 -13.01 11.48 -12.65
N ALA A 116 -11.78 11.73 -13.10
CA ALA A 116 -10.81 10.69 -13.44
C ALA A 116 -10.29 9.88 -12.23
N ILE A 117 -10.39 10.41 -11.00
CA ILE A 117 -9.91 9.76 -9.78
C ILE A 117 -11.10 9.28 -8.94
N PRO A 118 -11.47 8.00 -9.00
CA PRO A 118 -12.58 7.47 -8.23
C PRO A 118 -12.21 7.42 -6.73
N ARG A 119 -13.08 8.00 -5.89
CA ARG A 119 -12.91 8.01 -4.42
C ARG A 119 -12.82 6.61 -3.83
N SER A 120 -13.57 5.66 -4.40
CA SER A 120 -13.55 4.25 -3.99
C SER A 120 -12.15 3.66 -4.15
N ALA A 121 -11.53 3.78 -5.33
CA ALA A 121 -10.19 3.24 -5.58
C ALA A 121 -9.13 3.86 -4.66
N ILE A 122 -9.19 5.18 -4.42
CA ILE A 122 -8.27 5.84 -3.47
C ILE A 122 -8.50 5.36 -2.04
N THR A 123 -9.76 5.15 -1.64
CA THR A 123 -10.11 4.66 -0.30
C THR A 123 -9.62 3.23 -0.08
N GLU A 124 -9.79 2.33 -1.07
CA GLU A 124 -9.26 0.97 -0.97
C GLU A 124 -7.72 0.94 -1.00
N ALA A 125 -7.09 1.76 -1.85
CA ALA A 125 -5.64 1.89 -1.85
C ALA A 125 -5.12 2.43 -0.50
N LEU A 126 -5.83 3.40 0.09
CA LEU A 126 -5.49 3.93 1.41
C LEU A 126 -5.65 2.87 2.51
N ARG A 127 -6.65 1.97 2.43
CA ARG A 127 -6.80 0.84 3.36
C ARG A 127 -5.62 -0.14 3.29
N VAL A 128 -5.13 -0.43 2.08
CA VAL A 128 -3.91 -1.25 1.91
C VAL A 128 -2.69 -0.54 2.47
N LEU A 129 -2.59 0.78 2.25
CA LEU A 129 -1.48 1.62 2.68
C LEU A 129 -1.37 1.80 4.20
N ILE A 130 -2.48 1.76 4.94
CA ILE A 130 -2.46 1.86 6.42
C ILE A 130 -2.25 0.50 7.11
N ASP A 131 -2.29 -0.61 6.38
CA ASP A 131 -2.07 -1.93 6.94
C ASP A 131 -0.56 -2.18 7.11
N VAL A 132 -0.12 -2.12 8.36
CA VAL A 132 1.29 -2.33 8.78
C VAL A 132 1.92 -3.60 8.23
N ARG A 133 1.12 -4.63 7.91
CA ARG A 133 1.59 -5.91 7.35
C ARG A 133 2.11 -5.80 5.93
N ASN A 134 1.84 -4.69 5.24
CA ASN A 134 2.27 -4.43 3.86
C ASN A 134 3.58 -3.63 3.77
N HIS A 135 4.12 -3.14 4.89
CA HIS A 135 5.30 -2.25 4.88
C HIS A 135 6.63 -3.03 4.93
N PRO A 136 7.71 -2.48 4.34
CA PRO A 136 7.79 -1.21 3.61
C PRO A 136 7.07 -1.25 2.25
N VAL A 137 6.42 -0.15 1.87
CA VAL A 137 5.57 -0.07 0.65
C VAL A 137 6.01 1.03 -0.29
N LEU A 138 6.00 0.76 -1.59
CA LEU A 138 6.21 1.76 -2.64
C LEU A 138 4.91 2.06 -3.37
N ILE A 139 4.51 3.32 -3.39
CA ILE A 139 3.37 3.81 -4.16
C ILE A 139 3.87 4.38 -5.47
N HIS A 140 3.35 3.90 -6.60
CA HIS A 140 3.66 4.52 -7.88
C HIS A 140 2.49 4.53 -8.87
N CYS A 141 2.57 5.48 -9.80
CA CYS A 141 1.80 5.49 -11.02
C CYS A 141 2.76 5.65 -12.20
N LYS A 142 2.31 6.17 -13.35
CA LYS A 142 3.20 6.44 -14.49
C LYS A 142 4.33 7.44 -14.16
N ARG A 143 4.00 8.54 -13.48
CA ARG A 143 4.94 9.66 -13.21
C ARG A 143 5.08 10.03 -11.73
N GLY A 144 4.32 9.41 -10.83
CA GLY A 144 4.37 9.70 -9.40
C GLY A 144 3.80 11.07 -9.00
N LYS A 145 2.93 11.65 -9.85
CA LYS A 145 2.42 13.02 -9.70
C LYS A 145 0.96 13.05 -9.24
N HIS A 146 0.02 12.84 -10.16
CA HIS A 146 -1.42 12.99 -9.95
C HIS A 146 -1.99 11.92 -9.02
N ARG A 147 -2.16 10.68 -9.51
CA ARG A 147 -2.74 9.56 -8.76
C ARG A 147 -2.00 9.27 -7.45
N THR A 148 -0.67 9.19 -7.52
CA THR A 148 0.20 9.02 -6.34
C THR A 148 0.08 10.20 -5.39
N GLY A 149 0.03 11.43 -5.89
CA GLY A 149 -0.13 12.63 -5.07
C GLY A 149 -1.49 12.69 -4.38
N CYS A 150 -2.58 12.28 -5.04
CA CYS A 150 -3.90 12.20 -4.41
C CYS A 150 -3.91 11.16 -3.28
N LEU A 151 -3.36 9.96 -3.52
CA LEU A 151 -3.29 8.94 -2.45
C LEU A 151 -2.44 9.39 -1.27
N VAL A 152 -1.26 9.97 -1.52
CA VAL A 152 -0.39 10.53 -0.46
C VAL A 152 -1.09 11.68 0.26
N GLY A 153 -1.77 12.57 -0.47
CA GLY A 153 -2.52 13.66 0.15
C GLY A 153 -3.67 13.17 1.03
N CYS A 154 -4.38 12.12 0.62
CA CYS A 154 -5.38 11.45 1.46
C CYS A 154 -4.76 10.83 2.72
N LEU A 155 -3.56 10.24 2.62
CA LEU A 155 -2.79 9.79 3.79
C LEU A 155 -2.47 10.97 4.73
N ARG A 156 -2.00 12.12 4.20
CA ARG A 156 -1.73 13.31 5.02
C ARG A 156 -2.99 13.84 5.73
N LYS A 157 -4.15 13.83 5.05
CA LYS A 157 -5.44 14.15 5.69
C LYS A 157 -5.77 13.18 6.83
N LEU A 158 -5.49 11.88 6.64
CA LEU A 158 -5.65 10.89 7.72
C LEU A 158 -4.69 11.16 8.89
N GLN A 159 -3.46 11.61 8.61
CA GLN A 159 -2.48 12.07 9.60
C GLN A 159 -2.80 13.45 10.22
N ASN A 160 -3.97 14.02 9.89
CA ASN A 160 -4.45 15.29 10.45
C ASN A 160 -3.57 16.51 10.07
N TRP A 161 -2.92 16.46 8.91
CA TRP A 161 -2.26 17.64 8.35
C TRP A 161 -3.31 18.69 7.93
N CYS A 162 -2.96 19.97 8.01
CA CYS A 162 -3.81 21.03 7.50
C CYS A 162 -3.85 20.98 5.96
N LEU A 163 -5.00 21.34 5.39
CA LEU A 163 -5.23 21.27 3.95
C LEU A 163 -4.16 22.01 3.14
N SER A 164 -3.73 23.19 3.59
CA SER A 164 -2.68 23.97 2.92
C SER A 164 -1.38 23.18 2.74
N SER A 165 -0.91 22.48 3.77
CA SER A 165 0.30 21.66 3.69
C SER A 165 0.12 20.44 2.79
N VAL A 166 -1.08 19.85 2.78
CA VAL A 166 -1.41 18.75 1.85
C VAL A 166 -1.32 19.21 0.40
N LEU A 167 -1.93 20.35 0.08
CA LEU A 167 -1.93 20.89 -1.28
C LEU A 167 -0.53 21.35 -1.71
N GLU A 168 0.28 21.88 -0.78
CA GLU A 168 1.66 22.27 -1.02
C GLU A 168 2.55 21.06 -1.34
N GLU A 169 2.48 19.98 -0.54
CA GLU A 169 3.22 18.74 -0.82
C GLU A 169 2.81 18.16 -2.19
N TYR A 170 1.51 18.15 -2.49
CA TYR A 170 1.02 17.73 -3.81
C TYR A 170 1.63 18.58 -4.94
N ARG A 171 1.58 19.91 -4.83
CA ARG A 171 2.12 20.85 -5.84
C ARG A 171 3.62 20.68 -6.03
N HIS A 172 4.36 20.46 -4.93
CA HIS A 172 5.80 20.21 -4.97
C HIS A 172 6.13 19.01 -5.88
N PHE A 173 5.50 17.85 -5.65
CA PHE A 173 5.76 16.65 -6.45
C PHE A 173 5.14 16.68 -7.85
N ALA A 174 4.03 17.38 -8.04
CA ALA A 174 3.45 17.58 -9.36
C ALA A 174 4.29 18.54 -10.22
N GLY A 175 5.00 19.48 -9.60
CA GLY A 175 5.77 20.52 -10.26
C GLY A 175 4.90 21.36 -11.20
N THR A 176 5.42 21.72 -12.37
CA THR A 176 4.69 22.51 -13.39
C THR A 176 3.46 21.83 -14.00
N LYS A 177 3.14 20.59 -13.60
CA LYS A 177 2.03 19.80 -14.14
C LYS A 177 0.98 19.46 -13.09
N TRP A 178 0.86 20.27 -12.03
CA TRP A 178 -0.24 20.15 -11.07
C TRP A 178 -1.60 20.39 -11.77
N ARG A 179 -2.69 19.86 -11.20
CA ARG A 179 -4.04 19.95 -11.76
C ARG A 179 -5.01 20.49 -10.72
N GLU A 180 -5.87 21.42 -11.12
CA GLU A 180 -6.95 21.95 -10.27
C GLU A 180 -7.93 20.84 -9.83
N SER A 181 -8.21 19.88 -10.72
CA SER A 181 -9.06 18.72 -10.42
C SER A 181 -8.55 17.90 -9.23
N ASP A 182 -7.23 17.73 -9.12
CA ASP A 182 -6.61 16.96 -8.04
C ASP A 182 -6.65 17.75 -6.73
N LEU A 183 -6.54 19.08 -6.78
CA LEU A 183 -6.70 19.95 -5.62
C LEU A 183 -8.15 19.88 -5.11
N GLY A 184 -9.14 20.09 -5.98
CA GLY A 184 -10.56 19.99 -5.63
C GLY A 184 -10.92 18.61 -5.06
N PHE A 185 -10.35 17.53 -5.62
CA PHE A 185 -10.48 16.19 -5.05
C PHE A 185 -9.93 16.11 -3.62
N LEU A 186 -8.72 16.64 -3.38
CA LEU A 186 -8.10 16.65 -2.05
C LEU A 186 -8.86 17.52 -1.05
N GLU A 187 -9.48 18.61 -1.49
CA GLU A 187 -10.33 19.44 -0.64
C GLU A 187 -11.57 18.65 -0.20
N GLU A 188 -12.26 18.02 -1.16
CA GLU A 188 -13.53 17.33 -0.92
C GLU A 188 -13.39 15.95 -0.26
N TYR A 189 -12.24 15.29 -0.41
CA TYR A 189 -12.06 13.92 0.11
C TYR A 189 -12.18 13.85 1.64
N ASP A 190 -13.19 13.16 2.16
CA ASP A 190 -13.36 12.97 3.60
C ASP A 190 -12.72 11.66 4.11
N ALA A 191 -11.68 11.78 4.93
CA ALA A 191 -10.98 10.65 5.56
C ALA A 191 -11.63 10.19 6.89
N SER A 192 -12.72 10.83 7.33
CA SER A 192 -13.35 10.57 8.64
C SER A 192 -13.86 9.14 8.76
N SER A 193 -14.37 8.54 7.69
CA SER A 193 -14.88 7.16 7.67
C SER A 193 -13.79 6.13 8.06
N ILE A 194 -12.60 6.26 7.48
CA ILE A 194 -11.43 5.42 7.81
C ILE A 194 -10.98 5.69 9.24
N ARG A 195 -10.88 6.97 9.64
CA ARG A 195 -10.47 7.38 10.98
C ARG A 195 -11.38 6.77 12.05
N HIS A 196 -12.69 6.88 11.90
CA HIS A 196 -13.68 6.31 12.83
C HIS A 196 -13.59 4.79 12.91
N SER A 197 -13.35 4.14 11.76
CA SER A 197 -13.18 2.67 11.72
C SER A 197 -11.94 2.23 12.49
N LEU A 198 -10.80 2.91 12.29
CA LEU A 198 -9.56 2.64 13.03
C LEU A 198 -9.71 2.93 14.53
N GLN A 199 -10.30 4.07 14.89
CA GLN A 199 -10.57 4.42 16.28
C GLN A 199 -11.46 3.37 16.95
N SER A 200 -12.54 2.93 16.31
CA SER A 200 -13.42 1.87 16.82
C SER A 200 -12.66 0.56 17.09
N ILE A 201 -11.74 0.17 16.21
CA ILE A 201 -10.89 -1.02 16.40
C ILE A 201 -9.95 -0.82 17.59
N ILE A 202 -9.26 0.32 17.65
CA ILE A 202 -8.32 0.65 18.72
C ILE A 202 -9.03 0.68 20.09
N TYR A 203 -10.20 1.32 20.17
CA TYR A 203 -10.99 1.37 21.40
C TYR A 203 -11.45 -0.02 21.83
N ARG A 204 -11.98 -0.84 20.90
CA ARG A 204 -12.38 -2.23 21.22
C ARG A 204 -11.20 -3.09 21.67
N TYR A 205 -10.05 -2.94 21.02
CA TYR A 205 -8.82 -3.65 21.40
C TYR A 205 -8.33 -3.23 22.79
N ASN A 206 -8.26 -1.92 23.06
CA ASN A 206 -7.83 -1.40 24.36
C ASN A 206 -8.80 -1.76 25.49
N ALA A 207 -10.11 -1.67 25.26
CA ALA A 207 -11.13 -2.11 26.22
C ALA A 207 -10.98 -3.61 26.53
N SER A 208 -10.83 -4.43 25.49
CA SER A 208 -10.62 -5.89 25.63
C SER A 208 -9.32 -6.21 26.38
N ARG A 209 -8.25 -5.47 26.10
CA ARG A 209 -6.95 -5.64 26.77
C ARG A 209 -7.02 -5.23 28.25
N LYS A 210 -7.70 -4.12 28.56
CA LYS A 210 -7.93 -3.67 29.95
C LYS A 210 -8.74 -4.71 30.74
N MET A 211 -9.78 -5.29 30.14
CA MET A 211 -10.55 -6.37 30.77
C MET A 211 -9.72 -7.65 30.99
N ARG A 212 -8.90 -8.05 30.02
CA ARG A 212 -7.99 -9.20 30.20
C ARG A 212 -6.96 -8.98 31.30
N LEU A 213 -6.45 -7.75 31.47
CA LEU A 213 -5.49 -7.43 32.52
C LEU A 213 -6.15 -7.47 33.91
N LEU A 214 -7.35 -6.89 34.05
CA LEU A 214 -8.12 -6.93 35.31
C LEU A 214 -8.46 -8.36 35.73
N ASN A 215 -8.96 -9.19 34.81
CA ASN A 215 -9.27 -10.59 35.10
C ASN A 215 -8.01 -11.39 35.52
N ARG A 216 -6.85 -11.05 34.93
CA ARG A 216 -5.57 -11.68 35.28
C ARG A 216 -5.08 -11.25 36.66
N GLU A 217 -5.31 -10.00 37.07
CA GLU A 217 -5.02 -9.53 38.42
C GLU A 217 -5.91 -10.21 39.46
N GLU A 218 -7.20 -10.43 39.16
CA GLU A 218 -8.13 -11.15 40.05
C GLU A 218 -7.77 -12.64 40.22
N GLU A 219 -7.33 -13.32 39.15
CA GLU A 219 -6.85 -14.71 39.22
C GLU A 219 -5.56 -14.87 40.05
N CYS A 220 -4.71 -13.83 40.13
CA CYS A 220 -3.47 -13.88 40.91
C CYS A 220 -3.71 -13.77 42.43
N VAL A 221 -4.89 -13.27 42.86
CA VAL A 221 -5.22 -13.05 44.27
C VAL A 221 -5.82 -14.31 44.93
N HIS A 222 -6.29 -15.30 44.15
CA HIS A 222 -6.95 -16.51 44.66
C HIS A 222 -6.07 -17.78 44.60
N LYS A 223 -4.81 -17.72 45.07
CA LYS A 223 -4.09 -18.96 45.41
C LYS A 223 -4.59 -19.50 46.75
N PRO A 224 -5.11 -20.75 46.82
CA PRO A 224 -5.57 -21.34 48.07
C PRO A 224 -4.39 -21.56 49.01
N GLY A 225 -4.56 -21.13 50.26
CA GLY A 225 -3.59 -21.33 51.34
C GLY A 225 -3.27 -22.80 51.55
N ILE A 226 -1.97 -23.07 51.70
CA ILE A 226 -1.41 -24.37 52.04
C ILE A 226 -2.06 -24.89 53.34
N ALA A 227 -2.72 -26.05 53.27
CA ALA A 227 -3.16 -26.77 54.46
C ALA A 227 -1.93 -27.22 55.28
N ARG A 228 -1.82 -26.73 56.51
CA ARG A 228 -0.89 -27.29 57.50
C ARG A 228 -1.56 -28.47 58.18
N VAL A 229 -0.90 -29.63 58.05
CA VAL A 229 -1.15 -30.90 58.75
C VAL A 229 -0.81 -30.76 60.23
#